data_AF-A0A960SJ42-F1
#
_entry.id   AF-A0A960SJ42-F1
#
_cell.length_a   1.000
_cell.length_b   1.000
_cell.length_c   1.000
_cell.angle_alpha   90.00
_cell.angle_beta   90.00
_cell.angle_gamma   90.00
#
_symmetry.space_group_name_H-M   'P 1'
#
loop_
_entity.id
_entity.type
_entity.pdbx_description
1 polymer ?
#
loop_
_entity_poly.entity_id
_entity_poly.type
_entity_poly.pdbx_seq_one_letter_code
_entity_poly.pdbx_strand_id
1 'polypeptide(L)'
;FYYRLCADRIETPGLSTMLSQKGRELEILVGFIAEKLAGPEEREQLTNEVLEWIRQSMSKGYTWPGNFRELEQCVRNVMVHGEYRPPCSKADPIEKEDGGARTPTLNQWIQQLVNREYSKTPNLAQVADRLQVDRCTIKRYLNLPS
;
A
#
# COMPACT_ATOMS: atom_id res chain seq x y z
N PHE A 1 -5.77 -9.73 30.59
CA PHE A 1 -4.49 -9.11 30.18
C PHE A 1 -3.77 -10.07 29.25
N TYR A 2 -3.76 -9.81 27.94
CA TYR A 2 -2.97 -10.58 26.98
C TYR A 2 -1.72 -9.75 26.62
N TYR A 3 -0.54 -10.23 27.00
CA TYR A 3 0.74 -9.66 26.60
C TYR A 3 0.96 -9.93 25.10
N ARG A 4 1.11 -8.87 24.30
CA ARG A 4 1.72 -8.99 22.97
C ARG A 4 3.22 -9.10 23.19
N LEU A 5 3.74 -10.32 23.26
CA LEU A 5 5.17 -10.56 23.08
C LEU A 5 5.58 -9.98 21.72
N CYS A 6 6.70 -9.25 21.71
CA CYS A 6 7.32 -8.66 20.54
C CYS A 6 7.20 -9.60 19.33
N ALA A 7 6.45 -9.17 18.32
CA ALA A 7 6.55 -9.76 17.01
C ALA A 7 7.92 -9.36 16.47
N ASP A 8 8.88 -10.29 16.57
CA ASP A 8 10.20 -10.18 15.98
C ASP A 8 10.01 -9.81 14.51
N ARG A 9 10.41 -8.58 14.15
CA ARG A 9 10.21 -8.04 12.81
C ARG A 9 11.28 -8.67 11.93
N ILE A 10 10.98 -9.83 11.37
CA ILE A 10 11.78 -10.45 10.32
C ILE A 10 11.75 -9.50 9.12
N GLU A 11 12.79 -8.68 8.97
CA GLU A 11 12.99 -7.86 7.77
C GLU A 11 13.26 -8.80 6.59
N THR A 12 12.20 -9.11 5.86
CA THR A 12 12.31 -9.85 4.61
C THR A 12 12.93 -8.91 3.59
N PRO A 13 14.07 -9.26 2.97
CA PRO A 13 14.66 -8.43 1.93
C PRO A 13 13.62 -8.19 0.84
N GLY A 14 13.56 -6.96 0.33
CA GLY A 14 12.56 -6.56 -0.65
C GLY A 14 12.60 -7.47 -1.88
N LEU A 15 11.42 -7.86 -2.38
CA LEU A 15 11.29 -8.75 -3.53
C LEU A 15 12.01 -8.16 -4.76
N SER A 16 12.01 -6.84 -4.92
CA SER A 16 12.76 -6.13 -5.97
C SER A 16 14.27 -6.36 -5.94
N THR A 17 14.89 -6.42 -4.76
CA THR A 17 16.32 -6.68 -4.59
C THR A 17 16.68 -8.12 -4.96
N MET A 18 15.82 -9.09 -4.62
CA MET A 18 15.99 -10.48 -5.02
C MET A 18 15.81 -10.64 -6.53
N LEU A 19 14.69 -10.15 -7.07
CA LEU A 19 14.38 -10.20 -8.50
C LEU A 19 15.44 -9.52 -9.39
N SER A 20 16.12 -8.50 -8.89
CA SER A 20 17.21 -7.82 -9.60
C SER A 20 18.51 -8.63 -9.63
N GLN A 21 18.74 -9.55 -8.68
CA GLN A 21 19.97 -10.36 -8.62
C GLN A 21 19.87 -11.63 -9.46
N LYS A 22 18.69 -12.25 -9.58
CA LYS A 22 18.49 -13.40 -10.48
C LYS A 22 17.09 -13.35 -11.11
N GLY A 23 17.02 -13.06 -12.42
CA GLY A 23 15.76 -13.02 -13.17
C GLY A 23 14.94 -14.33 -13.19
N ARG A 24 15.49 -15.46 -12.69
CA ARG A 24 14.77 -16.74 -12.53
C ARG A 24 14.06 -16.89 -11.18
N GLU A 25 14.30 -16.02 -10.20
CA GLU A 25 13.67 -16.14 -8.88
C GLU A 25 12.15 -15.88 -8.92
N LEU A 26 11.70 -15.00 -9.83
CA LEU A 26 10.26 -14.75 -10.01
C LEU A 26 9.52 -16.03 -10.42
N GLU A 27 10.07 -16.77 -11.38
CA GLU A 27 9.48 -18.00 -11.91
C GLU A 27 9.38 -19.08 -10.84
N ILE A 28 10.41 -19.22 -10.01
CA ILE A 28 10.41 -20.18 -8.89
C ILE A 28 9.34 -19.82 -7.86
N LEU A 29 9.23 -18.53 -7.49
CA LEU A 29 8.26 -18.06 -6.50
C LEU A 29 6.83 -18.18 -7.00
N VAL A 30 6.57 -17.76 -8.24
CA VAL A 30 5.25 -17.91 -8.88
C VAL A 30 4.89 -19.39 -9.00
N GLY A 31 5.83 -20.25 -9.39
CA GLY A 31 5.62 -21.69 -9.46
C GLY A 31 5.26 -22.33 -8.12
N PHE A 32 5.92 -21.91 -7.04
CA PHE A 32 5.59 -22.36 -5.69
C PHE A 32 4.17 -21.91 -5.27
N ILE A 33 3.79 -20.67 -5.60
CA ILE A 33 2.46 -20.15 -5.31
C ILE A 33 1.39 -20.88 -6.15
N ALA A 34 1.66 -21.10 -7.43
CA ALA A 34 0.74 -21.79 -8.35
C ALA A 34 0.46 -23.23 -7.90
N GLU A 35 1.50 -23.98 -7.52
CA GLU A 35 1.35 -25.34 -6.97
C GLU A 35 0.50 -25.35 -5.69
N LYS A 36 0.70 -24.36 -4.82
CA LYS A 36 -0.06 -24.23 -3.56
C LYS A 36 -1.53 -23.85 -3.79
N LEU A 37 -1.85 -23.10 -4.84
CA LEU A 37 -3.22 -22.65 -5.12
C LEU A 37 -4.02 -23.62 -5.99
N ALA A 38 -3.43 -24.13 -7.08
CA ALA A 38 -4.11 -24.92 -8.10
C ALA A 38 -3.67 -26.40 -8.13
N GLY A 39 -2.63 -26.76 -7.38
CA GLY A 39 -2.06 -28.11 -7.37
C GLY A 39 -0.96 -28.31 -8.42
N PRO A 40 -0.28 -29.48 -8.40
CA PRO A 40 0.90 -29.74 -9.23
C PRO A 40 0.59 -29.87 -10.73
N GLU A 41 -0.62 -30.27 -11.10
CA GLU A 41 -1.02 -30.46 -12.51
C GLU A 41 -1.22 -29.12 -13.23
N GLU A 42 -1.79 -28.12 -12.56
CA GLU A 42 -2.04 -26.78 -13.15
C GLU A 42 -0.89 -25.79 -12.88
N ARG A 43 0.11 -26.21 -12.12
CA ARG A 43 1.27 -25.38 -11.73
C ARG A 43 1.93 -24.73 -12.94
N GLU A 44 2.32 -25.52 -13.95
CA GLU A 44 3.09 -25.01 -15.09
C GLU A 44 2.27 -24.03 -15.93
N GLN A 45 1.00 -24.34 -16.17
CA GLN A 45 0.09 -23.49 -16.94
C GLN A 45 -0.13 -22.14 -16.24
N LEU A 46 -0.50 -22.17 -14.95
CA LEU A 46 -0.76 -20.95 -14.18
C LEU A 46 0.52 -20.11 -13.99
N THR A 47 1.68 -20.75 -13.85
CA THR A 47 2.96 -20.05 -13.75
C THR A 47 3.26 -19.26 -15.02
N ASN A 48 3.11 -19.88 -16.18
CA ASN A 48 3.36 -19.22 -17.45
C ASN A 48 2.37 -18.07 -17.69
N GLU A 49 1.09 -18.29 -17.43
CA GLU A 49 0.04 -17.27 -17.57
C GLU A 49 0.34 -16.04 -16.71
N VAL A 50 0.68 -16.24 -15.43
CA VAL A 50 1.02 -15.14 -14.52
C VAL A 50 2.31 -14.43 -14.94
N LEU A 51 3.33 -15.17 -15.39
CA LEU A 51 4.58 -14.56 -15.86
C LEU A 51 4.38 -13.73 -17.13
N GLU A 52 3.57 -14.20 -18.07
CA GLU A 52 3.19 -13.44 -19.25
C GLU A 52 2.40 -12.19 -18.87
N TRP A 53 1.43 -12.33 -17.97
CA TRP A 53 0.66 -11.21 -17.46
C TRP A 53 1.54 -10.16 -16.78
N ILE A 54 2.49 -10.57 -15.92
CA ILE A 54 3.44 -9.66 -15.27
C ILE A 54 4.32 -8.96 -16.32
N ARG A 55 4.82 -9.67 -17.33
CA ARG A 55 5.66 -9.08 -18.39
C ARG A 55 4.91 -8.07 -19.25
N GLN A 56 3.61 -8.28 -19.48
CA GLN A 56 2.78 -7.40 -20.31
C GLN A 56 2.23 -6.20 -19.53
N SER A 57 1.78 -6.44 -18.29
CA SER A 57 1.07 -5.45 -17.49
C SER A 57 1.97 -4.65 -16.55
N MET A 58 3.12 -5.18 -16.14
CA MET A 58 4.00 -4.56 -15.14
C MET A 58 5.27 -3.99 -15.78
N SER A 59 5.65 -2.79 -15.37
CA SER A 59 6.93 -2.20 -15.78
C SER A 59 8.11 -3.02 -15.26
N LYS A 60 9.18 -3.15 -16.05
CA LYS A 60 10.41 -3.91 -15.71
C LYS A 60 11.10 -3.49 -14.39
N GLY A 61 10.71 -2.38 -13.78
CA GLY A 61 11.22 -1.89 -12.49
C GLY A 61 10.19 -1.86 -11.37
N TYR A 62 9.07 -2.59 -11.47
CA TYR A 62 8.08 -2.60 -10.41
C TYR A 62 8.66 -3.17 -9.11
N THR A 63 8.52 -2.41 -8.03
CA THR A 63 9.22 -2.66 -6.77
C THR A 63 8.53 -3.69 -5.87
N TRP A 64 7.29 -4.08 -6.18
CA TRP A 64 6.48 -4.99 -5.36
C TRP A 64 6.42 -4.53 -3.89
N PRO A 65 5.78 -3.38 -3.59
CA PRO A 65 5.76 -2.81 -2.24
C PRO A 65 5.25 -3.78 -1.16
N GLY A 66 4.35 -4.72 -1.51
CA GLY A 66 3.88 -5.75 -0.58
C GLY A 66 4.68 -7.06 -0.59
N ASN A 67 5.86 -7.08 -1.23
CA ASN A 67 6.77 -8.21 -1.36
C ASN A 67 6.03 -9.51 -1.80
N PHE A 68 6.33 -10.63 -1.14
CA PHE A 68 5.75 -11.93 -1.47
C PHE A 68 4.22 -11.98 -1.28
N ARG A 69 3.65 -11.21 -0.34
CA ARG A 69 2.19 -11.17 -0.14
C ARG A 69 1.49 -10.55 -1.33
N GLU A 70 2.07 -9.51 -1.91
CA GLU A 70 1.54 -8.89 -3.13
C GLU A 70 1.64 -9.85 -4.32
N LEU A 71 2.74 -10.58 -4.44
CA LEU A 71 2.91 -11.60 -5.47
C LEU A 71 1.86 -12.72 -5.34
N GLU A 72 1.61 -13.22 -4.13
CA GLU A 72 0.57 -14.23 -3.88
C GLU A 72 -0.82 -13.72 -4.27
N GLN A 73 -1.13 -12.46 -3.93
CA GLN A 73 -2.39 -11.82 -4.31
C GLN A 73 -2.50 -11.61 -5.83
N CYS A 74 -1.39 -11.27 -6.49
CA CYS A 74 -1.33 -11.13 -7.94
C CYS A 74 -1.65 -12.46 -8.62
N VAL A 75 -0.99 -13.56 -8.22
CA VAL A 75 -1.25 -14.90 -8.77
C VAL A 75 -2.72 -15.29 -8.56
N ARG A 76 -3.25 -15.08 -7.35
CA ARG A 76 -4.66 -15.36 -7.04
C ARG A 76 -5.63 -14.55 -7.90
N ASN A 77 -5.37 -13.25 -8.08
CA ASN A 77 -6.25 -12.40 -8.86
C ASN A 77 -6.18 -12.71 -10.36
N VAL A 78 -5.00 -13.02 -10.90
CA VAL A 78 -4.86 -13.47 -12.29
C VAL A 78 -5.62 -14.79 -12.49
N MET A 79 -5.49 -15.75 -11.57
CA MET A 79 -6.22 -17.01 -11.62
C MET A 79 -7.75 -16.83 -11.62
N VAL A 80 -8.28 -15.89 -10.83
CA VAL A 80 -9.74 -15.71 -10.65
C VAL A 80 -10.35 -14.75 -11.67
N HIS A 81 -9.62 -13.69 -12.05
CA HIS A 81 -10.14 -12.55 -12.81
C HIS A 81 -9.36 -12.26 -14.09
N GLY A 82 -8.19 -12.87 -14.33
CA GLY A 82 -7.32 -12.56 -15.47
C GLY A 82 -6.70 -11.16 -15.42
N GLU A 83 -6.99 -10.38 -14.38
CA GLU A 83 -6.43 -9.05 -14.15
C GLU A 83 -6.02 -8.88 -12.68
N TYR A 84 -4.85 -8.29 -12.45
CA TYR A 84 -4.46 -7.77 -11.16
C TYR A 84 -4.28 -6.26 -11.26
N ARG A 85 -5.08 -5.50 -10.50
CA ARG A 85 -4.84 -4.06 -10.32
C ARG A 85 -3.92 -3.88 -9.14
N PRO A 86 -2.68 -3.41 -9.34
CA PRO A 86 -1.83 -3.07 -8.22
C PRO A 86 -2.57 -2.05 -7.35
N PRO A 87 -2.60 -2.22 -6.03
CA PRO A 87 -3.12 -1.19 -5.16
C PRO A 87 -2.31 0.06 -5.48
N CYS A 88 -3.00 1.11 -5.94
CA CYS A 88 -2.37 2.39 -6.28
C CYS A 88 -1.44 2.72 -5.14
N SER A 89 -0.13 2.77 -5.41
CA SER A 89 0.89 3.08 -4.42
C SER A 89 0.45 4.37 -3.72
N LYS A 90 -0.20 4.22 -2.57
CA LYS A 90 0.00 5.18 -1.51
C LYS A 90 1.46 4.91 -1.23
N ALA A 91 2.32 5.76 -1.76
CA ALA A 91 3.70 5.81 -1.34
C ALA A 91 3.66 5.68 0.18
N ASP A 92 4.02 4.50 0.69
CA ASP A 92 4.45 4.38 2.06
C ASP A 92 5.62 5.38 2.13
N PRO A 93 5.51 6.50 2.86
CA PRO A 93 6.68 7.28 3.18
C PRO A 93 7.40 6.49 4.27
N ILE A 94 8.02 5.38 3.86
CA ILE A 94 9.02 4.67 4.62
C ILE A 94 10.25 4.57 3.71
N GLU A 95 10.57 5.68 3.05
CA GLU A 95 11.89 5.93 2.52
C GLU A 95 12.60 6.82 3.54
N LYS A 96 13.53 6.20 4.27
CA LYS A 96 14.72 6.82 4.88
C LYS A 96 14.48 8.13 5.63
N GLU A 97 14.31 8.03 6.95
CA GLU A 97 14.62 9.15 7.85
C GLU A 97 16.14 9.38 7.85
N ASP A 98 16.59 10.14 6.85
CA ASP A 98 17.79 10.96 6.92
C ASP A 98 17.30 12.41 6.74
N GLY A 99 17.30 13.19 7.83
CA GLY A 99 17.11 14.64 7.79
C GLY A 99 15.71 15.20 8.11
N GLY A 100 15.29 15.17 9.38
CA GLY A 100 14.62 16.33 10.00
C GLY A 100 13.19 16.72 9.59
N ALA A 101 12.43 15.90 8.86
CA ALA A 101 11.00 16.14 8.66
C ALA A 101 10.21 15.54 9.83
N ARG A 102 10.03 16.33 10.91
CA ARG A 102 9.22 15.95 12.07
C ARG A 102 7.84 15.48 11.56
N THR A 103 7.49 14.22 11.81
CA THR A 103 6.17 13.69 11.49
C THR A 103 5.12 14.67 12.04
N PRO A 104 4.13 15.08 11.22
CA PRO A 104 3.19 16.08 11.68
C PRO A 104 2.46 15.49 12.87
N THR A 105 2.42 16.24 13.98
CA THR A 105 1.60 15.86 15.14
C THR A 105 0.15 15.69 14.67
N LEU A 106 -0.63 14.85 15.34
CA LEU A 106 -2.07 14.66 15.05
C LEU A 106 -2.82 16.01 14.86
N ASN A 107 -2.49 17.02 15.65
CA ASN A 107 -3.07 18.37 15.50
C ASN A 107 -2.73 19.04 14.16
N GLN A 108 -1.51 18.86 13.62
CA GLN A 108 -1.13 19.42 12.33
C GLN A 108 -1.86 18.70 11.18
N TRP A 109 -2.06 17.38 11.29
CA TRP A 109 -2.90 16.64 10.35
C TRP A 109 -4.35 17.13 10.34
N ILE A 110 -4.93 17.34 11.52
CA ILE A 110 -6.29 17.87 11.65
C ILE A 110 -6.38 19.27 11.04
N GLN A 111 -5.39 20.15 11.29
CA GLN A 111 -5.35 21.49 10.69
C GLN A 111 -5.28 21.45 9.17
N GLN A 112 -4.45 20.58 8.60
CA GLN A 112 -4.36 20.42 7.14
C GLN A 112 -5.68 19.92 6.54
N LEU A 113 -6.32 18.95 7.19
CA LEU A 113 -7.62 18.42 6.74
C LEU A 113 -8.70 19.50 6.75
N VAL A 114 -8.81 20.24 7.86
CA VAL A 114 -9.80 21.32 8.01
C VAL A 114 -9.55 22.45 7.01
N ASN A 115 -8.29 22.86 6.81
CA ASN A 115 -7.94 23.87 5.80
C ASN A 115 -8.30 23.43 4.38
N ARG A 116 -8.07 22.15 4.05
CA ARG A 116 -8.39 21.59 2.73
C ARG A 116 -9.89 21.62 2.45
N GLU A 117 -10.71 21.27 3.45
CA GLU A 117 -12.17 21.31 3.30
C GLU A 117 -12.70 22.75 3.26
N TYR A 118 -12.14 23.64 4.08
CA TYR A 118 -12.50 25.07 4.07
C TYR A 118 -12.13 25.77 2.75
N SER A 119 -11.03 25.38 2.11
CA SER A 119 -10.61 25.94 0.82
C SER A 119 -11.56 25.58 -0.33
N LYS A 120 -12.25 24.43 -0.23
CA LYS A 120 -13.24 23.99 -1.24
C LYS A 120 -14.59 24.68 -1.04
N THR A 121 -14.94 24.92 0.21
CA THR A 121 -16.21 25.53 0.59
C THR A 121 -15.97 26.50 1.75
N PRO A 122 -15.92 27.82 1.51
CA PRO A 122 -15.68 28.81 2.55
C PRO A 122 -16.93 29.03 3.42
N ASN A 123 -17.46 27.96 4.01
CA ASN A 123 -18.60 27.97 4.92
C ASN A 123 -18.32 27.04 6.11
N LEU A 124 -18.11 27.66 7.28
CA LEU A 124 -17.80 26.94 8.52
C LEU A 124 -18.91 25.95 8.94
N ALA A 125 -20.18 26.26 8.68
CA ALA A 125 -21.29 25.40 9.07
C ALA A 125 -21.35 24.12 8.22
N GLN A 126 -21.08 24.25 6.91
CA GLN A 126 -21.03 23.08 6.01
C GLN A 126 -19.81 22.21 6.26
N VAL A 127 -18.67 22.80 6.61
CA VAL A 127 -17.46 22.04 6.97
C VAL A 127 -17.66 21.30 8.31
N ALA A 128 -18.35 21.91 9.27
CA ALA A 128 -18.71 21.29 10.55
C ALA A 128 -19.64 20.10 10.40
N ASP A 129 -20.68 20.25 9.59
CA ASP A 129 -21.62 19.18 9.25
C ASP A 129 -20.91 18.01 8.56
N ARG A 130 -20.08 18.31 7.56
CA ARG A 130 -19.35 17.31 6.77
C ARG A 130 -18.30 16.54 7.56
N LEU A 131 -17.61 17.21 8.47
CA LEU A 131 -16.59 16.58 9.33
C LEU A 131 -17.18 15.99 10.62
N GLN A 132 -18.47 16.21 10.90
CA GLN A 132 -19.14 15.86 12.16
C GLN A 132 -18.40 16.40 13.40
N VAL A 133 -17.89 17.62 13.30
CA VAL A 133 -17.12 18.29 14.36
C VAL A 133 -17.75 19.62 14.69
N ASP A 134 -17.77 19.98 15.98
CA ASP A 134 -18.34 21.25 16.44
C ASP A 134 -17.67 22.46 15.76
N ARG A 135 -18.49 23.46 15.42
CA ARG A 135 -18.04 24.68 14.74
C ARG A 135 -16.95 25.42 15.52
N CYS A 136 -17.01 25.43 16.85
CA CYS A 136 -15.99 26.05 17.70
C CYS A 136 -14.65 25.30 17.59
N THR A 137 -14.69 23.99 17.44
CA THR A 137 -13.50 23.14 17.25
C THR A 137 -12.83 23.43 15.90
N ILE A 138 -13.61 23.58 14.82
CA ILE A 138 -13.07 23.98 13.51
C ILE A 138 -12.47 25.38 13.53
N LYS A 139 -13.14 26.35 14.18
CA LYS A 139 -12.60 27.72 14.34
C LYS A 139 -11.25 27.72 15.05
N ARG A 140 -11.09 26.89 16.08
CA ARG A 140 -9.84 26.71 16.82
C ARG A 140 -8.70 26.16 15.95
N TYR A 141 -9.00 25.25 15.02
CA TYR A 141 -8.00 24.69 14.11
C TYR A 141 -7.63 25.63 12.95
N LEU A 142 -8.55 26.52 12.54
CA LEU A 142 -8.32 27.51 11.48
C LEU A 142 -7.60 28.79 11.96
N ASN A 143 -7.29 28.92 13.26
CA ASN A 143 -6.73 30.15 13.87
C ASN A 143 -7.51 31.43 13.50
N LEU A 144 -8.82 31.32 13.27
CA LEU A 144 -9.67 32.48 12.98
C LEU A 144 -9.87 33.29 14.27
N PRO A 145 -9.54 34.59 14.31
CA PRO A 145 -9.76 35.42 15.49
C PRO A 145 -11.25 35.43 15.86
N SER A 146 -11.51 35.53 17.17
CA SER A 146 -12.85 35.52 17.76
C SER A 146 -13.78 36.55 17.13
#